data_AF-J2ZX18-F1
#
_entry.id   AF-J2ZX18-F1
#
_cell.length_a   1.000
_cell.length_b   1.000
_cell.length_c   1.000
_cell.angle_alpha   90.00
_cell.angle_beta   90.00
_cell.angle_gamma   90.00
#
_symmetry.space_group_name_H-M   'P 1'
#
loop_
_entity.id
_entity.type
_entity.pdbx_description
1 polymer ?
#
loop_
_entity_poly.entity_id
_entity_poly.type
_entity_poly.pdbx_seq_one_letter_code
_entity_poly.pdbx_strand_id
1 'polypeptide(L)'
;MTDLIDHMLAYYIAGPASDLSVAPRFYPYGELQLIFDDKVSVAVRKFGMKVRKHSKEAGKAFIDLMIEKGAWSTKEGEYGGSMHQFQADRFREVIREEQKTNPIIVQANTQGPEYWDKAFGNLVA
;
A
#
# COMPACT_ATOMS: atom_id res chain seq x y z
N MET A 1 -3.12 -4.57 -13.22
CA MET A 1 -2.05 -4.52 -12.21
C MET A 1 -1.13 -5.70 -12.48
N THR A 2 0.17 -5.62 -12.20
CA THR A 2 1.08 -6.76 -12.41
C THR A 2 1.21 -7.55 -11.12
N ASP A 3 1.50 -8.86 -11.22
CA ASP A 3 1.68 -9.72 -10.04
C ASP A 3 2.71 -9.13 -9.07
N LEU A 4 3.79 -8.52 -9.56
CA LEU A 4 4.77 -7.85 -8.71
C LEU A 4 4.15 -6.72 -7.88
N ILE A 5 3.32 -5.86 -8.48
CA ILE A 5 2.66 -4.77 -7.77
C ILE A 5 1.67 -5.30 -6.73
N ASP A 6 0.91 -6.34 -7.08
CA ASP A 6 -0.03 -6.97 -6.15
C ASP A 6 0.69 -7.57 -4.93
N HIS A 7 1.86 -8.19 -5.14
CA HIS A 7 2.68 -8.71 -4.04
C HIS A 7 3.33 -7.60 -3.22
N MET A 8 3.77 -6.50 -3.84
CA MET A 8 4.29 -5.32 -3.11
C MET A 8 3.21 -4.70 -2.22
N LEU A 9 2.00 -4.55 -2.75
CA LEU A 9 0.84 -4.04 -2.02
C LEU A 9 0.48 -4.98 -0.86
N ALA A 10 0.37 -6.28 -1.11
CA ALA A 10 0.08 -7.28 -0.10
C ALA A 10 1.14 -7.30 1.01
N TYR A 11 2.43 -7.23 0.65
CA TYR A 11 3.53 -7.16 1.63
C TYR A 11 3.43 -5.91 2.51
N TYR A 12 3.16 -4.75 1.90
CA TYR A 12 3.01 -3.49 2.63
C TYR A 12 1.81 -3.54 3.59
N ILE A 13 0.67 -4.09 3.17
CA ILE A 13 -0.54 -4.26 4.00
C ILE A 13 -0.32 -5.29 5.12
N ALA A 14 0.38 -6.39 4.83
CA ALA A 14 0.60 -7.48 5.79
C ALA A 14 1.43 -7.05 7.01
N GLY A 15 2.27 -6.02 6.88
CA GLY A 15 3.09 -5.52 7.98
C GLY A 15 3.11 -4.00 8.06
N PRO A 16 3.97 -3.31 7.28
CA PRO A 16 4.30 -1.90 7.46
C PRO A 16 3.10 -0.92 7.54
N ALA A 17 2.00 -1.20 6.84
CA ALA A 17 0.82 -0.34 6.87
C ALA A 17 0.10 -0.34 8.22
N SER A 18 0.27 -1.39 9.05
CA SER A 18 -0.42 -1.52 10.35
C SER A 18 -0.02 -0.43 11.34
N ASP A 19 1.22 0.04 11.24
CA ASP A 19 1.79 1.07 12.11
C ASP A 19 1.63 2.50 11.53
N LEU A 20 0.92 2.63 10.41
CA LEU A 20 0.75 3.92 9.75
C LEU A 20 -0.13 4.84 10.59
N SER A 21 0.43 6.01 10.93
CA SER A 21 -0.32 7.15 11.44
C SER A 21 -0.03 8.36 10.57
N VAL A 22 -1.09 9.10 10.21
CA VAL A 22 -1.02 10.30 9.39
C VAL A 22 -1.81 11.41 10.07
N ALA A 23 -1.29 12.64 10.05
CA ALA A 23 -1.99 13.79 10.61
C ALA A 23 -3.31 14.04 9.87
N PRO A 24 -4.42 14.36 10.57
CA PRO A 24 -5.77 14.47 9.98
C PRO A 24 -6.00 15.80 9.24
N ARG A 25 -5.06 16.20 8.39
CA ARG A 25 -5.24 17.31 7.44
C ARG A 25 -5.64 16.79 6.06
N PHE A 26 -6.01 17.69 5.17
CA PHE A 26 -6.24 17.37 3.76
C PHE A 26 -4.92 17.37 2.98
N TYR A 27 -4.73 16.33 2.17
CA TYR A 27 -3.57 16.15 1.29
C TYR A 27 -4.03 16.11 -0.16
N PRO A 28 -3.37 16.81 -1.09
CA PRO A 28 -3.60 16.58 -2.51
C PRO A 28 -3.12 15.17 -2.90
N TYR A 29 -3.79 14.55 -3.87
CA TYR A 29 -3.43 13.19 -4.33
C TYR A 29 -1.95 13.06 -4.75
N GLY A 30 -1.37 14.09 -5.35
CA GLY A 30 0.05 14.12 -5.71
C GLY A 30 1.01 14.07 -4.51
N GLU A 31 0.65 14.70 -3.38
CA GLU A 31 1.45 14.59 -2.14
C GLU A 31 1.36 13.18 -1.55
N LEU A 32 0.17 12.57 -1.59
CA LEU A 32 0.01 11.17 -1.17
C LEU A 32 0.90 10.25 -2.00
N GLN A 33 0.97 10.43 -3.32
CA GLN A 33 1.85 9.62 -4.17
C GLN A 33 3.31 9.69 -3.72
N LEU A 34 3.83 10.88 -3.40
CA LEU A 34 5.20 11.05 -2.93
C LEU A 34 5.43 10.35 -1.57
N ILE A 35 4.46 10.47 -0.65
CA ILE A 35 4.53 9.86 0.68
C ILE A 35 4.55 8.32 0.57
N PHE A 36 3.66 7.74 -0.23
CA PHE A 36 3.54 6.28 -0.30
C PHE A 36 4.55 5.63 -1.24
N ASP A 37 5.06 6.34 -2.24
CA ASP A 37 6.25 5.91 -2.98
C ASP A 37 7.42 5.68 -2.01
N ASP A 38 7.74 6.68 -1.17
CA ASP A 38 8.81 6.56 -0.18
C ASP A 38 8.57 5.40 0.81
N LYS A 39 7.38 5.34 1.42
CA LYS A 39 7.04 4.29 2.40
C LYS A 39 7.14 2.89 1.81
N VAL A 40 6.59 2.67 0.62
CA VAL A 40 6.67 1.36 -0.05
C VAL A 40 8.11 1.06 -0.46
N SER A 41 8.85 2.03 -1.00
CA SER A 41 10.28 1.91 -1.33
C SER A 41 11.11 1.47 -0.12
N VAL A 42 10.86 2.04 1.06
CA VAL A 42 11.53 1.64 2.30
C VAL A 42 11.14 0.22 2.71
N ALA A 43 9.84 -0.11 2.68
CA ALA A 43 9.34 -1.43 3.05
C ALA A 43 9.94 -2.55 2.22
N VAL A 44 9.99 -2.38 0.89
CA VAL A 44 10.47 -3.42 -0.04
C VAL A 44 11.98 -3.37 -0.29
N ARG A 45 12.72 -2.45 0.36
CA ARG A 45 14.15 -2.22 0.11
C ARG A 45 14.98 -3.50 0.17
N LYS A 46 14.65 -4.42 1.07
CA LYS A 46 15.38 -5.68 1.29
C LYS A 46 15.29 -6.67 0.11
N PHE A 47 14.27 -6.55 -0.74
CA PHE A 47 14.09 -7.42 -1.91
C PHE A 47 14.84 -6.92 -3.16
N GLY A 48 15.62 -5.84 -3.03
CA GLY A 48 16.53 -5.37 -4.06
C GLY A 48 15.93 -4.33 -5.03
N MET A 49 16.79 -3.81 -5.90
CA MET A 49 16.48 -2.68 -6.78
C MET A 49 15.39 -2.99 -7.81
N LYS A 50 15.35 -4.23 -8.33
CA LYS A 50 14.36 -4.65 -9.31
C LYS A 50 12.92 -4.60 -8.77
N VAL A 51 12.71 -4.86 -7.48
CA VAL A 51 11.41 -4.69 -6.80
C VAL A 51 11.20 -3.22 -6.48
N ARG A 52 12.19 -2.57 -5.85
CA ARG A 52 12.08 -1.18 -5.38
C ARG A 52 11.71 -0.18 -6.48
N LYS A 53 12.17 -0.36 -7.73
CA LYS A 53 11.84 0.55 -8.85
C LYS A 53 10.33 0.66 -9.15
N HIS A 54 9.53 -0.27 -8.64
CA HIS A 54 8.07 -0.30 -8.81
C HIS A 54 7.29 0.29 -7.61
N SER A 55 7.99 0.86 -6.63
CA SER A 55 7.40 1.45 -5.42
C SER A 55 6.35 2.52 -5.70
N LYS A 56 6.59 3.39 -6.68
CA LYS A 56 5.62 4.40 -7.11
C LYS A 56 4.28 3.82 -7.56
N GLU A 57 4.32 2.76 -8.37
CA GLU A 57 3.12 2.09 -8.88
C GLU A 57 2.36 1.38 -7.75
N ALA A 58 3.08 0.70 -6.85
CA ALA A 58 2.48 0.04 -5.69
C ALA A 58 1.93 1.04 -4.65
N GLY A 59 2.62 2.15 -4.42
CA GLY A 59 2.16 3.24 -3.56
C GLY A 59 0.89 3.89 -4.11
N LYS A 60 0.80 4.09 -5.43
CA LYS A 60 -0.42 4.56 -6.09
C LYS A 60 -1.58 3.56 -5.88
N ALA A 61 -1.35 2.27 -6.15
CA ALA A 61 -2.36 1.24 -5.97
C ALA A 61 -2.86 1.17 -4.52
N PHE A 62 -1.97 1.34 -3.54
CA PHE A 62 -2.33 1.43 -2.14
C PHE A 62 -3.24 2.64 -1.85
N ILE A 63 -2.89 3.83 -2.35
CA ILE A 63 -3.71 5.03 -2.15
C ILE A 63 -5.10 4.84 -2.75
N ASP A 64 -5.17 4.36 -4.00
CA ASP A 64 -6.42 4.16 -4.72
C ASP A 64 -7.34 3.19 -3.97
N LEU A 65 -6.80 2.05 -3.51
CA LEU A 65 -7.53 1.09 -2.68
C LEU A 65 -8.04 1.74 -1.39
N MET A 66 -7.21 2.50 -0.70
CA MET A 66 -7.59 3.12 0.58
C MET A 66 -8.65 4.23 0.40
N ILE A 67 -8.60 4.98 -0.70
CA ILE A 67 -9.65 5.94 -1.07
C ILE A 67 -10.95 5.20 -1.36
N GLU A 68 -10.90 4.16 -2.20
CA GLU A 68 -12.07 3.35 -2.58
C GLU A 68 -12.77 2.75 -1.34
N LYS A 69 -11.97 2.28 -0.37
CA LYS A 69 -12.48 1.66 0.86
C LYS A 69 -12.90 2.68 1.93
N GLY A 70 -12.78 3.97 1.66
CA GLY A 70 -13.16 5.07 2.56
C GLY A 70 -12.16 5.36 3.68
N ALA A 71 -10.96 4.79 3.64
CA ALA A 71 -9.88 5.11 4.57
C ALA A 71 -9.28 6.52 4.33
N TRP A 72 -9.61 7.12 3.18
CA TRP A 72 -9.43 8.53 2.91
C TRP A 72 -10.77 9.13 2.47
N SER A 73 -11.21 10.18 3.15
CA SER A 73 -12.35 10.97 2.67
C SER A 73 -11.88 11.92 1.59
N THR A 74 -12.66 12.06 0.52
CA THR A 74 -12.33 12.91 -0.63
C THR A 74 -13.21 14.15 -0.67
N LYS A 75 -12.60 15.31 -0.89
CA LYS A 75 -13.27 16.57 -1.22
C LYS A 75 -12.78 17.05 -2.59
N GLU A 76 -13.70 17.26 -3.51
CA GLU A 76 -13.41 17.88 -4.80
C GLU A 76 -13.22 19.39 -4.63
N GLY A 77 -12.20 19.95 -5.29
CA GLY A 77 -11.93 21.38 -5.32
C GLY A 77 -12.75 22.10 -6.40
N GLU A 78 -13.12 23.36 -6.16
CA GLU A 78 -13.90 24.18 -7.10
C GLU A 78 -13.17 24.47 -8.43
N TYR A 79 -11.85 24.38 -8.44
CA TYR A 79 -11.00 24.66 -9.61
C TYR A 79 -10.31 23.40 -10.19
N GLY A 80 -10.83 22.22 -9.84
CA GLY A 80 -10.26 20.93 -10.19
C GLY A 80 -9.27 20.39 -9.15
N GLY A 81 -9.16 19.07 -9.09
CA GLY A 81 -8.32 18.34 -8.13
C GLY A 81 -9.06 17.87 -6.89
N SER A 82 -8.59 16.76 -6.32
CA SER A 82 -9.15 16.11 -5.14
C SER A 82 -8.22 16.26 -3.93
N MET A 83 -8.81 16.55 -2.77
CA MET A 83 -8.12 16.59 -1.49
C MET A 83 -8.60 15.42 -0.62
N HIS A 84 -7.66 14.75 0.04
CA HIS A 84 -7.91 13.51 0.77
C HIS A 84 -7.53 13.68 2.24
N GLN A 85 -8.42 13.34 3.16
CA GLN A 85 -8.16 13.37 4.61
C GLN A 85 -8.20 11.97 5.19
N PHE A 86 -7.21 11.66 6.02
CA PHE A 86 -7.01 10.34 6.61
C PHE A 86 -8.12 10.01 7.62
N GLN A 87 -8.72 8.82 7.48
CA GLN A 87 -9.77 8.31 8.36
C GLN A 87 -9.22 7.13 9.17
N ALA A 88 -8.62 7.41 10.34
CA ALA A 88 -7.79 6.45 11.08
C ALA A 88 -8.52 5.15 11.46
N ASP A 89 -9.77 5.25 11.93
CA ASP A 89 -10.53 4.06 12.34
C ASP A 89 -10.91 3.21 11.14
N ARG A 90 -11.41 3.85 10.07
CA ARG A 90 -11.72 3.15 8.82
C ARG A 90 -10.48 2.53 8.20
N PHE A 91 -9.34 3.22 8.23
CA PHE A 91 -8.07 2.68 7.75
C PHE A 91 -7.69 1.39 8.48
N ARG A 92 -7.75 1.38 9.80
CA ARG A 92 -7.43 0.17 10.60
C ARG A 92 -8.37 -0.98 10.29
N GLU A 93 -9.66 -0.71 10.06
CA GLU A 93 -10.62 -1.72 9.64
C GLU A 93 -10.24 -2.31 8.28
N VAL A 94 -9.97 -1.45 7.29
CA VAL A 94 -9.60 -1.88 5.93
C VAL A 94 -8.31 -2.71 5.94
N ILE A 95 -7.29 -2.30 6.71
CA ILE A 95 -6.06 -3.09 6.86
C ILE A 95 -6.37 -4.48 7.44
N ARG A 96 -7.20 -4.58 8.49
CA ARG A 96 -7.58 -5.88 9.08
C ARG A 96 -8.41 -6.74 8.13
N GLU A 97 -9.29 -6.12 7.33
CA GLU A 97 -10.07 -6.82 6.30
C GLU A 97 -9.12 -7.40 5.25
N GLU A 98 -8.26 -6.57 4.64
CA GLU A 98 -7.31 -7.00 3.61
C GLU A 98 -6.33 -8.06 4.14
N GLN A 99 -5.85 -7.93 5.38
CA GLN A 99 -4.99 -8.95 6.00
C GLN A 99 -5.67 -10.33 6.13
N LYS A 100 -7.00 -10.37 6.24
CA LYS A 100 -7.78 -11.60 6.34
C LYS A 100 -8.20 -12.16 4.98
N THR A 101 -8.48 -11.28 4.01
CA THR A 101 -9.11 -11.68 2.74
C THR A 101 -8.18 -11.68 1.54
N ASN A 102 -7.07 -10.96 1.59
CA ASN A 102 -6.14 -10.89 0.46
C ASN A 102 -5.44 -12.26 0.28
N PRO A 103 -5.59 -12.91 -0.90
CA PRO A 103 -5.09 -14.27 -1.10
C PRO A 103 -3.57 -14.38 -0.98
N ILE A 104 -2.82 -13.35 -1.36
CA ILE A 104 -1.34 -13.31 -1.24
C ILE A 104 -0.96 -13.28 0.25
N ILE A 105 -1.65 -12.47 1.06
CA ILE A 105 -1.38 -12.37 2.51
C ILE A 105 -1.75 -13.69 3.20
N VAL A 106 -2.89 -14.29 2.86
CA VAL A 106 -3.31 -15.59 3.40
C VAL A 106 -2.29 -16.68 3.04
N GLN A 107 -1.80 -16.69 1.80
CA GLN A 107 -0.77 -17.61 1.36
C GLN A 107 0.55 -17.39 2.11
N ALA A 108 0.97 -16.15 2.29
CA ALA A 108 2.17 -15.78 3.04
C ALA A 108 2.09 -16.24 4.51
N ASN A 109 0.95 -16.04 5.16
CA ASN A 109 0.71 -16.48 6.54
C ASN A 109 0.79 -18.01 6.68
N THR A 110 0.41 -18.74 5.62
CA THR A 110 0.47 -20.21 5.59
C THR A 110 1.88 -20.74 5.36
N GLN A 111 2.67 -20.08 4.50
CA GLN A 111 4.03 -20.52 4.13
C GLN A 111 5.13 -19.95 5.03
N GLY A 112 4.83 -18.94 5.84
CA GLY A 112 5.75 -18.34 6.77
C GLY A 112 6.70 -17.30 6.16
N PRO A 113 7.67 -16.80 6.94
CA PRO A 113 8.46 -15.60 6.58
C PRO A 113 9.25 -15.70 5.27
N GLU A 114 9.69 -16.90 4.89
CA GLU A 114 10.46 -17.14 3.66
C GLU A 114 9.64 -16.95 2.38
N TYR A 115 8.30 -16.93 2.49
CA TYR A 115 7.41 -16.74 1.34
C TYR A 115 7.78 -15.49 0.54
N TRP A 116 8.00 -14.36 1.23
CA TRP A 116 8.23 -13.09 0.57
C TRP A 116 9.54 -13.07 -0.22
N ASP A 117 10.61 -13.60 0.35
CA ASP A 117 11.90 -13.66 -0.34
C ASP A 117 11.83 -14.55 -1.60
N LYS A 118 11.11 -15.69 -1.52
CA LYS A 118 10.87 -16.57 -2.67
C LYS A 118 9.97 -15.92 -3.72
N ALA A 119 8.85 -15.33 -3.31
CA ALA A 119 7.88 -14.70 -4.21
C ALA A 119 8.52 -13.53 -4.97
N PHE A 120 9.15 -12.60 -4.27
CA PHE A 120 9.82 -11.47 -4.93
C PHE A 120 11.00 -11.92 -5.78
N GLY A 121 11.79 -12.89 -5.34
CA GLY A 121 12.88 -13.47 -6.13
C GLY A 121 12.40 -14.03 -7.47
N ASN A 122 11.29 -14.77 -7.48
CA ASN A 122 10.71 -15.34 -8.70
C ASN A 122 10.11 -14.27 -9.63
N LEU A 123 9.46 -13.25 -9.05
CA LEU A 123 8.78 -12.20 -9.83
C LEU A 123 9.74 -11.23 -10.52
N VAL A 124 11.01 -11.20 -10.11
CA VAL A 124 12.05 -10.33 -10.71
C VAL A 124 13.22 -11.09 -11.33
N ALA A 125 13.13 -12.43 -11.37
CA ALA A 125 14.13 -13.30 -11.99
C ALA A 125 14.39 -12.89 -13.44
#